data_AF-A0A4Z2B6G8-F1
#
_entry.id   AF-A0A4Z2B6G8-F1
#
_cell.length_a   1.000
_cell.length_b   1.000
_cell.length_c   1.000
_cell.angle_alpha   90.00
_cell.angle_beta   90.00
_cell.angle_gamma   90.00
#
_symmetry.space_group_name_H-M   'P 1'
#
loop_
_entity.id
_entity.type
_entity.pdbx_description
1 polymer ?
#
loop_
_entity_poly.entity_id
_entity_poly.type
_entity_poly.pdbx_seq_one_letter_code
_entity_poly.pdbx_strand_id
1 'polypeptide(L)'
;MIQVADVGVGISGQEGMQAVMASDFALPRFRYLQKLLLVHGHWCYSRLANMILYFFYKNAMFVALIFWYQFYCGFSGSAMIDQWYVIFFNLMFSAFPQLITGTLDKDVSAETLQQLPHLYGNGQNSEEYKPYMFWMNMIDAFYQSLVCFFIPYFAYADSDVDLFTWGTPIITLALCTILVHLGIETKTWTWINWSSIAFSLTLFFTVALCYNASCPDLLLPLQPLLDHADAAEGPPLLPAVHHHSRNRAAAQIFLQGVSELSDSQSGPNGKAVG
;
A
#
# COMPACT_ATOMS: atom_id res chain seq x y z
N MET A 1 -32.00 20.11 -16.46
CA MET A 1 -30.75 20.89 -16.26
C MET A 1 -29.95 20.35 -15.09
N ILE A 2 -30.48 20.39 -13.85
CA ILE A 2 -29.72 19.97 -12.65
C ILE A 2 -29.36 18.47 -12.67
N GLN A 3 -30.26 17.59 -13.12
CA GLN A 3 -29.99 16.15 -13.26
C GLN A 3 -29.09 15.76 -14.45
N VAL A 4 -28.80 16.71 -15.35
CA VAL A 4 -27.97 16.47 -16.55
C VAL A 4 -26.54 16.95 -16.33
N ALA A 5 -26.31 17.78 -15.31
CA ALA A 5 -24.97 18.23 -14.92
C ALA A 5 -24.27 17.18 -14.05
N ASP A 6 -22.93 17.14 -14.08
CA ASP A 6 -22.13 16.22 -13.26
C ASP A 6 -22.30 16.45 -11.75
N VAL A 7 -22.62 17.69 -11.37
CA VAL A 7 -22.93 18.06 -9.98
C VAL A 7 -24.14 19.00 -9.98
N GLY A 8 -25.24 18.56 -9.37
CA GLY A 8 -26.46 19.33 -9.21
C GLY A 8 -26.49 20.11 -7.90
N VAL A 9 -26.63 21.44 -7.97
CA VAL A 9 -26.80 22.28 -6.76
C VAL A 9 -28.17 22.95 -6.77
N GLY A 10 -29.01 22.63 -5.79
CA GLY A 10 -30.34 23.19 -5.61
C GLY A 10 -30.35 24.32 -4.58
N ILE A 11 -31.08 25.40 -4.86
CA ILE A 11 -31.28 26.51 -3.90
C ILE A 11 -32.58 26.29 -3.14
N SER A 12 -32.49 26.13 -1.82
CA SER A 12 -33.63 25.99 -0.93
C SER A 12 -34.33 27.33 -0.73
N GLY A 13 -35.59 27.37 -1.17
CA GLY A 13 -36.52 28.49 -1.00
C GLY A 13 -37.96 27.98 -0.97
N GLN A 14 -38.90 28.85 -0.62
CA GLN A 14 -40.33 28.49 -0.47
C GLN A 14 -40.94 27.92 -1.75
N GLU A 15 -40.45 28.32 -2.92
CA GLU A 15 -40.98 27.93 -4.24
C GLU A 15 -40.15 26.82 -4.92
N GLY A 16 -38.93 26.57 -4.45
CA GLY A 16 -37.91 25.78 -5.17
C GLY A 16 -37.69 24.34 -4.68
N MET A 17 -38.56 23.80 -3.82
CA MET A 17 -38.32 22.52 -3.12
C MET A 17 -38.07 21.34 -4.08
N GLN A 18 -38.73 21.32 -5.24
CA GLN A 18 -38.54 20.25 -6.23
C GLN A 18 -37.12 20.22 -6.81
N ALA A 19 -36.50 21.38 -7.03
CA ALA A 19 -35.13 21.46 -7.53
C ALA A 19 -34.11 20.98 -6.48
N VAL A 20 -34.40 21.22 -5.20
CA VAL A 20 -33.55 20.76 -4.09
C VAL A 20 -33.61 19.25 -3.92
N MET A 21 -34.81 18.66 -3.99
CA MET A 21 -35.00 17.20 -3.91
C MET A 21 -34.34 16.44 -5.06
N ALA A 22 -34.13 17.11 -6.20
CA ALA A 22 -33.47 16.56 -7.38
C ALA A 22 -31.98 16.96 -7.51
N SER A 23 -31.37 17.55 -6.48
CA SER A 23 -29.97 18.03 -6.48
C SER A 23 -29.09 17.26 -5.49
N ASP A 24 -27.79 17.16 -5.77
CA ASP A 24 -26.78 16.53 -4.89
C ASP A 24 -26.51 17.39 -3.64
N PHE A 25 -26.48 18.71 -3.81
CA PHE A 25 -26.27 19.66 -2.73
C PHE A 25 -27.41 20.68 -2.63
N ALA A 26 -27.94 20.83 -1.42
CA ALA A 26 -28.96 21.82 -1.08
C ALA A 26 -28.33 23.04 -0.38
N LEU A 27 -28.37 24.21 -1.01
CA LEU A 27 -27.87 25.46 -0.43
C LEU A 27 -29.02 26.43 -0.12
N PRO A 28 -29.04 27.11 1.03
CA PRO A 28 -30.10 28.07 1.34
C PRO A 28 -30.01 29.38 0.55
N ARG A 29 -28.81 29.78 0.09
CA ARG A 29 -28.57 30.98 -0.72
C ARG A 29 -27.37 30.78 -1.64
N PHE A 30 -27.36 31.45 -2.80
CA PHE A 30 -26.30 31.35 -3.79
C PHE A 30 -24.91 31.75 -3.26
N ARG A 31 -24.82 32.67 -2.29
CA ARG A 31 -23.53 33.09 -1.70
C ARG A 31 -22.71 31.95 -1.08
N TYR A 32 -23.36 30.86 -0.66
CA TYR A 32 -22.67 29.71 -0.07
C TYR A 32 -22.02 28.81 -1.11
N LEU A 33 -22.39 28.95 -2.39
CA LEU A 33 -21.80 28.20 -3.50
C LEU A 33 -20.30 28.48 -3.62
N GLN A 34 -19.88 29.73 -3.40
CA GLN A 34 -18.47 30.11 -3.42
C GLN A 34 -17.65 29.31 -2.39
N LYS A 35 -18.15 29.16 -1.16
CA LYS A 35 -17.48 28.38 -0.11
C LYS A 35 -17.54 26.88 -0.36
N LEU A 36 -18.63 26.38 -0.95
CA LEU A 36 -18.76 24.97 -1.31
C LEU A 36 -17.72 24.60 -2.38
N LEU A 37 -17.64 25.35 -3.48
CA LEU A 37 -16.72 25.06 -4.57
C LEU A 37 -15.25 25.32 -4.19
N LEU A 38 -14.92 26.54 -3.76
CA LEU A 38 -13.52 26.94 -3.56
C LEU A 38 -12.86 26.23 -2.38
N VAL A 39 -13.60 25.98 -1.30
CA VAL A 39 -13.03 25.36 -0.09
C VAL A 39 -13.25 23.85 -0.10
N HIS A 40 -14.50 23.40 -0.17
CA HIS A 40 -14.79 21.97 -0.05
C HIS A 40 -14.46 21.20 -1.33
N GLY A 41 -14.68 21.80 -2.50
CA GLY A 41 -14.30 21.21 -3.78
C GLY A 41 -12.79 21.01 -3.90
N HIS A 42 -12.00 22.04 -3.56
CA HIS A 42 -10.53 21.98 -3.56
C HIS A 42 -10.00 20.90 -2.61
N TRP A 43 -10.44 20.92 -1.35
CA TRP A 43 -10.02 19.90 -0.38
C TRP A 43 -10.45 18.49 -0.78
N CYS A 44 -11.67 18.31 -1.28
CA CYS A 44 -12.16 17.00 -1.71
C CYS A 44 -11.32 16.45 -2.87
N TYR A 45 -11.01 17.29 -3.85
CA TYR A 45 -10.19 16.92 -4.99
C TYR A 45 -8.78 16.50 -4.56
N SER A 46 -8.06 17.36 -3.80
CA SER A 46 -6.70 17.09 -3.33
C SER A 46 -6.63 15.81 -2.47
N ARG A 47 -7.56 15.67 -1.52
CA ARG A 47 -7.66 14.49 -0.65
C ARG A 47 -7.89 13.21 -1.43
N LEU A 48 -8.84 13.22 -2.37
CA LEU A 48 -9.18 12.05 -3.15
C LEU A 48 -8.03 11.66 -4.08
N ALA A 49 -7.38 12.63 -4.72
CA ALA A 49 -6.22 12.41 -5.57
C ALA A 49 -5.07 11.71 -4.81
N ASN A 50 -4.67 12.28 -3.67
CA ASN A 50 -3.59 11.73 -2.84
C ASN A 50 -3.97 10.37 -2.23
N MET A 51 -5.22 10.21 -1.79
CA MET A 51 -5.70 8.95 -1.23
C MET A 51 -5.69 7.81 -2.26
N ILE A 52 -6.08 8.09 -3.52
CA ILE A 52 -6.07 7.09 -4.60
C ILE A 52 -4.64 6.73 -5.01
N LEU A 53 -3.75 7.72 -5.18
CA LEU A 53 -2.35 7.46 -5.53
C LEU A 53 -1.68 6.57 -4.47
N TYR A 54 -1.87 6.90 -3.19
CA TYR A 54 -1.35 6.11 -2.09
C TYR A 54 -2.01 4.72 -2.00
N PHE A 55 -3.30 4.60 -2.33
CA PHE A 55 -3.97 3.29 -2.39
C PHE A 55 -3.31 2.37 -3.42
N PHE A 56 -3.03 2.87 -4.61
CA PHE A 56 -2.33 2.08 -5.63
C PHE A 56 -0.91 1.74 -5.20
N TYR A 57 -0.17 2.71 -4.66
CA TYR A 57 1.18 2.53 -4.13
C TYR A 57 1.25 1.38 -3.12
N LYS A 58 0.44 1.41 -2.06
CA LYS A 58 0.52 0.40 -0.98
C LYS A 58 0.15 -1.00 -1.47
N ASN A 59 -0.85 -1.10 -2.35
CA ASN A 59 -1.30 -2.39 -2.89
C ASN A 59 -0.27 -2.97 -3.85
N ALA A 60 0.29 -2.13 -4.73
CA ALA A 60 1.36 -2.53 -5.64
C ALA A 60 2.59 -3.01 -4.88
N MET A 61 3.01 -2.28 -3.84
CA MET A 61 4.13 -2.67 -2.99
C MET A 61 3.90 -4.05 -2.35
N PHE A 62 2.70 -4.29 -1.80
CA PHE A 62 2.37 -5.56 -1.17
C PHE A 62 2.32 -6.74 -2.16
N VAL A 63 1.71 -6.53 -3.33
CA VAL A 63 1.67 -7.56 -4.39
C VAL A 63 3.06 -7.83 -4.95
N ALA A 64 3.88 -6.79 -5.16
CA ALA A 64 5.24 -6.92 -5.63
C ALA A 64 6.12 -7.71 -4.64
N LEU A 65 5.89 -7.54 -3.33
CA LEU A 65 6.57 -8.33 -2.28
C LEU A 65 6.30 -9.84 -2.45
N ILE A 66 5.05 -10.24 -2.66
CA ILE A 66 4.69 -11.64 -2.91
C ILE A 66 5.26 -12.11 -4.25
N PHE A 67 5.28 -11.25 -5.26
CA PHE A 67 5.87 -11.53 -6.57
C PHE A 67 7.36 -11.85 -6.47
N TRP A 68 8.14 -11.08 -5.70
CA TRP A 68 9.56 -11.38 -5.47
C TRP A 68 9.79 -12.75 -4.85
N TYR A 69 8.94 -13.14 -3.92
CA TYR A 69 8.97 -14.47 -3.31
C TYR A 69 8.73 -15.60 -4.33
N GLN A 70 7.88 -15.40 -5.33
CA GLN A 70 7.57 -16.43 -6.33
C GLN A 70 8.79 -16.91 -7.12
N PHE A 71 9.77 -16.03 -7.36
CA PHE A 71 11.02 -16.41 -8.04
C PHE A 71 11.80 -17.49 -7.27
N TYR A 72 11.76 -17.45 -5.93
CA TYR A 72 12.46 -18.41 -5.08
C TYR A 72 11.70 -19.74 -4.96
N CYS A 73 10.36 -19.69 -4.97
CA CYS A 73 9.53 -20.89 -4.91
C CYS A 73 9.34 -21.59 -6.28
N GLY A 74 9.88 -21.03 -7.36
CA GLY A 74 9.71 -21.57 -8.71
C GLY A 74 8.27 -21.42 -9.22
N PHE A 75 7.59 -20.33 -8.85
CA PHE A 75 6.21 -20.03 -9.23
C PHE A 75 5.17 -21.07 -8.78
N SER A 76 5.42 -21.76 -7.66
CA SER A 76 4.48 -22.72 -7.08
C SER A 76 3.20 -22.08 -6.52
N GLY A 77 3.15 -20.74 -6.41
CA GLY A 77 2.01 -20.01 -5.85
C GLY A 77 1.93 -20.03 -4.33
N SER A 78 2.96 -20.54 -3.63
CA SER A 78 3.03 -20.47 -2.18
C SER A 78 3.25 -19.02 -1.72
N ALA A 79 2.69 -18.66 -0.58
CA ALA A 79 2.92 -17.38 0.06
C ALA A 79 3.72 -17.58 1.35
N MET A 80 4.67 -16.68 1.59
CA MET A 80 5.46 -16.62 2.82
C MET A 80 4.64 -16.10 4.03
N ILE A 81 3.53 -15.43 3.76
CA ILE A 81 2.68 -14.77 4.75
C ILE A 81 1.38 -15.55 4.87
N ASP A 82 0.92 -15.80 6.10
CA ASP A 82 -0.38 -16.41 6.37
C ASP A 82 -1.52 -15.52 5.83
N GLN A 83 -2.56 -16.15 5.29
CA GLN A 83 -3.74 -15.49 4.73
C GLN A 83 -4.41 -14.51 5.72
N TRP A 84 -4.44 -14.82 7.01
CA TRP A 84 -4.99 -13.92 8.02
C TRP A 84 -4.22 -12.60 8.10
N TYR A 85 -2.88 -12.66 8.04
CA TYR A 85 -2.05 -11.45 8.03
C TYR A 85 -2.27 -10.61 6.77
N VAL A 86 -2.46 -11.24 5.61
CA VAL A 86 -2.80 -10.53 4.36
C VAL A 86 -4.11 -9.74 4.51
N ILE A 87 -5.13 -10.35 5.12
CA ILE A 87 -6.42 -9.71 5.36
C ILE A 87 -6.28 -8.55 6.36
N PHE A 88 -5.64 -8.79 7.52
CA PHE A 88 -5.46 -7.75 8.54
C PHE A 88 -4.61 -6.58 8.06
N PHE A 89 -3.60 -6.85 7.23
CA PHE A 89 -2.73 -5.82 6.65
C PHE A 89 -3.51 -4.83 5.77
N ASN A 90 -4.36 -5.34 4.88
CA ASN A 90 -5.13 -4.51 3.96
C ASN A 90 -6.29 -3.80 4.66
N LEU A 91 -6.97 -4.48 5.60
CA LEU A 91 -8.21 -3.98 6.20
C LEU A 91 -7.96 -3.11 7.44
N MET A 92 -7.03 -3.48 8.32
CA MET A 92 -6.82 -2.79 9.58
C MET A 92 -5.54 -1.96 9.57
N PHE A 93 -4.38 -2.59 9.36
CA PHE A 93 -3.11 -1.92 9.62
C PHE A 93 -2.86 -0.75 8.66
N SER A 94 -3.12 -0.92 7.36
CA SER A 94 -2.85 0.14 6.38
C SER A 94 -4.04 1.05 6.06
N ALA A 95 -5.29 0.62 6.30
CA ALA A 95 -6.47 1.38 5.87
C ALA A 95 -6.85 2.50 6.84
N PHE A 96 -6.74 2.29 8.16
CA PHE A 96 -7.12 3.31 9.14
C PHE A 96 -6.29 4.61 9.01
N PRO A 97 -4.94 4.55 8.96
CA PRO A 97 -4.13 5.75 8.78
C PRO A 97 -4.37 6.46 7.45
N GLN A 98 -4.60 5.68 6.39
CA GLN A 98 -4.90 6.22 5.07
C GLN A 98 -6.24 6.96 5.06
N LEU A 99 -7.29 6.41 5.68
CA LEU A 99 -8.62 7.03 5.72
C LEU A 99 -8.59 8.32 6.55
N ILE A 100 -7.90 8.31 7.68
CA ILE A 100 -7.76 9.48 8.56
C ILE A 100 -7.01 10.60 7.81
N THR A 101 -5.90 10.26 7.17
CA THR A 101 -5.13 11.23 6.37
C THR A 101 -5.96 11.74 5.20
N GLY A 102 -6.63 10.85 4.46
CA GLY A 102 -7.48 11.21 3.33
C GLY A 102 -8.73 12.04 3.69
N THR A 103 -9.14 12.08 4.96
CA THR A 103 -10.31 12.89 5.40
C THR A 103 -9.91 14.17 6.09
N LEU A 104 -8.81 14.17 6.85
CA LEU A 104 -8.41 15.28 7.70
C LEU A 104 -7.34 16.18 7.08
N ASP A 105 -6.59 15.70 6.08
CA ASP A 105 -5.50 16.48 5.50
C ASP A 105 -6.01 17.75 4.81
N LYS A 106 -5.30 18.85 4.99
CA LYS A 106 -5.64 20.17 4.43
C LYS A 106 -4.38 20.78 3.86
N ASP A 107 -4.29 20.83 2.55
CA ASP A 107 -3.19 21.45 1.84
C ASP A 107 -3.14 22.98 2.08
N VAL A 108 -4.29 23.66 2.02
CA VAL A 108 -4.42 25.12 2.17
C VAL A 108 -5.57 25.47 3.13
N SER A 109 -5.42 26.55 3.90
CA SER A 109 -6.45 27.03 4.82
C SER A 109 -7.70 27.56 4.08
N ALA A 110 -8.86 27.44 4.72
CA ALA A 110 -10.13 27.89 4.13
C ALA A 110 -10.16 29.40 3.84
N GLU A 111 -9.48 30.19 4.67
CA GLU A 111 -9.42 31.65 4.53
C GLU A 111 -8.60 32.05 3.30
N THR A 112 -7.45 31.40 3.09
CA THR A 112 -6.59 31.64 1.94
C THR A 112 -7.28 31.24 0.63
N LEU A 113 -7.97 30.10 0.60
CA LEU A 113 -8.75 29.64 -0.57
C LEU A 113 -9.90 30.60 -0.94
N GLN A 114 -10.48 31.29 0.04
CA GLN A 114 -11.52 32.31 -0.22
C GLN A 114 -10.95 33.64 -0.69
N GLN A 115 -9.78 34.03 -0.20
CA GLN A 115 -9.10 35.27 -0.58
C GLN A 115 -8.45 35.17 -1.97
N LEU A 116 -7.96 33.99 -2.35
CA LEU A 116 -7.22 33.74 -3.59
C LEU A 116 -7.93 32.70 -4.48
N PRO A 117 -9.00 33.07 -5.20
CA PRO A 117 -9.78 32.14 -6.02
C PRO A 117 -8.97 31.56 -7.20
N HIS A 118 -7.85 32.19 -7.57
CA HIS A 118 -6.95 31.69 -8.62
C HIS A 118 -6.38 30.29 -8.30
N LEU A 119 -6.21 29.94 -7.02
CA LEU A 119 -5.70 28.63 -6.61
C LEU A 119 -6.61 27.47 -7.06
N TYR A 120 -7.90 27.73 -7.27
CA TYR A 120 -8.83 26.74 -7.79
C TYR A 120 -8.55 26.33 -9.26
N GLY A 121 -7.85 27.19 -10.02
CA GLY A 121 -7.44 26.89 -11.39
C GLY A 121 -6.54 25.65 -11.48
N ASN A 122 -5.73 25.38 -10.46
CA ASN A 122 -4.86 24.20 -10.40
C ASN A 122 -5.68 22.90 -10.36
N GLY A 123 -6.82 22.91 -9.66
CA GLY A 123 -7.76 21.78 -9.63
C GLY A 123 -8.47 21.59 -10.98
N GLN A 124 -8.87 22.68 -11.65
CA GLN A 124 -9.48 22.61 -12.99
C GLN A 124 -8.51 22.08 -14.05
N ASN A 125 -7.24 22.48 -13.98
CA ASN A 125 -6.18 21.99 -14.86
C ASN A 125 -5.68 20.58 -14.50
N SER A 126 -6.27 19.94 -13.48
CA SER A 126 -5.88 18.62 -12.99
C SER A 126 -4.40 18.52 -12.64
N GLU A 127 -3.83 19.58 -12.06
CA GLU A 127 -2.38 19.61 -11.80
C GLU A 127 -1.95 18.70 -10.65
N GLU A 128 -2.86 18.43 -9.71
CA GLU A 128 -2.61 17.63 -8.51
C GLU A 128 -2.61 16.13 -8.81
N TYR A 129 -3.46 15.69 -9.75
CA TYR A 129 -3.46 14.32 -10.27
C TYR A 129 -3.15 14.30 -11.76
N LYS A 130 -1.88 14.06 -12.09
CA LYS A 130 -1.47 13.77 -13.48
C LYS A 130 -1.23 12.27 -13.67
N PRO A 131 -1.59 11.70 -14.84
CA PRO A 131 -1.36 10.27 -15.12
C PRO A 131 0.09 9.81 -14.94
N TYR A 132 1.07 10.69 -15.12
CA TYR A 132 2.48 10.35 -14.91
C TYR A 132 2.82 10.09 -13.43
N MET A 133 2.15 10.77 -12.48
CA MET A 133 2.36 10.60 -11.04
C MET A 133 1.98 9.18 -10.60
N PHE A 134 0.97 8.59 -11.23
CA PHE A 134 0.58 7.20 -11.00
C PHE A 134 1.73 6.24 -11.34
N TRP A 135 2.34 6.39 -12.53
CA TRP A 135 3.44 5.52 -12.95
C TRP A 135 4.70 5.73 -12.12
N MET A 136 5.01 6.97 -11.72
CA MET A 136 6.11 7.25 -10.79
C MET A 136 5.90 6.55 -9.44
N ASN A 137 4.69 6.64 -8.87
CA ASN A 137 4.34 5.93 -7.64
C ASN A 137 4.42 4.40 -7.79
N MET A 138 4.06 3.88 -8.97
CA MET A 138 4.17 2.44 -9.25
C MET A 138 5.62 1.96 -9.27
N ILE A 139 6.52 2.74 -9.89
CA ILE A 139 7.95 2.44 -9.92
C ILE A 139 8.56 2.55 -8.51
N ASP A 140 8.18 3.57 -7.74
CA ASP A 140 8.62 3.72 -6.36
C ASP A 140 8.14 2.55 -5.47
N ALA A 141 6.87 2.13 -5.61
CA ALA A 141 6.34 0.96 -4.91
C ALA A 141 7.12 -0.33 -5.25
N PHE A 142 7.47 -0.51 -6.53
CA PHE A 142 8.25 -1.65 -6.98
C PHE A 142 9.66 -1.62 -6.38
N TYR A 143 10.33 -0.46 -6.39
CA TYR A 143 11.64 -0.27 -5.76
C TYR A 143 11.61 -0.53 -4.25
N GLN A 144 10.66 0.06 -3.52
CA GLN A 144 10.55 -0.14 -2.07
C GLN A 144 10.20 -1.58 -1.70
N SER A 145 9.36 -2.26 -2.50
CA SER A 145 9.06 -3.69 -2.30
C SER A 145 10.30 -4.57 -2.46
N LEU A 146 11.18 -4.25 -3.43
CA LEU A 146 12.43 -4.95 -3.66
C LEU A 146 13.33 -4.80 -2.44
N VAL A 147 13.52 -3.56 -1.97
CA VAL A 147 14.35 -3.27 -0.79
C VAL A 147 13.79 -3.98 0.46
N CYS A 148 12.48 -3.95 0.68
CA CYS A 148 11.84 -4.60 1.83
C CYS A 148 11.94 -6.13 1.80
N PHE A 149 12.04 -6.74 0.62
CA PHE A 149 12.21 -8.18 0.47
C PHE A 149 13.69 -8.59 0.64
N PHE A 150 14.61 -7.88 -0.02
CA PHE A 150 16.02 -8.28 -0.04
C PHE A 150 16.75 -7.98 1.28
N ILE A 151 16.39 -6.93 2.03
CA ILE A 151 17.05 -6.62 3.32
C ILE A 151 16.93 -7.81 4.30
N PRO A 152 15.72 -8.32 4.62
CA PRO A 152 15.61 -9.46 5.53
C PRO A 152 16.11 -10.76 4.91
N TYR A 153 16.02 -10.92 3.59
CA TYR A 153 16.59 -12.08 2.89
C TYR A 153 18.10 -12.22 3.16
N PHE A 154 18.87 -11.13 3.02
CA PHE A 154 20.30 -11.15 3.33
C PHE A 154 20.60 -11.29 4.82
N ALA A 155 19.76 -10.71 5.68
CA ALA A 155 19.96 -10.81 7.14
C ALA A 155 19.79 -12.25 7.67
N TYR A 156 18.92 -13.05 7.05
CA TYR A 156 18.63 -14.43 7.47
C TYR A 156 19.26 -15.51 6.57
N ALA A 157 20.17 -15.14 5.67
CA ALA A 157 20.76 -16.06 4.68
C ALA A 157 21.48 -17.29 5.28
N ASP A 158 21.97 -17.17 6.52
CA ASP A 158 22.70 -18.24 7.23
C ASP A 158 21.89 -18.87 8.40
N SER A 159 20.59 -18.59 8.49
CA SER A 159 19.73 -19.10 9.57
C SER A 159 18.68 -20.09 9.07
N ASP A 160 18.55 -21.23 9.74
CA ASP A 160 17.48 -22.20 9.49
C ASP A 160 16.18 -21.74 10.17
N VAL A 161 15.47 -20.81 9.54
CA VAL A 161 14.21 -20.26 10.05
C VAL A 161 13.02 -20.83 9.28
N ASP A 162 11.94 -21.13 10.00
CA ASP A 162 10.68 -21.52 9.38
C ASP A 162 10.10 -20.41 8.48
N LEU A 163 9.35 -20.80 7.45
CA LEU A 163 8.88 -19.91 6.40
C LEU A 163 8.03 -18.75 6.94
N PHE A 164 7.12 -19.02 7.88
CA PHE A 164 6.25 -17.99 8.45
C PHE A 164 7.00 -17.07 9.41
N THR A 165 8.01 -17.61 10.10
CA THR A 165 8.90 -16.82 10.96
C THR A 165 9.76 -15.89 10.11
N TRP A 166 10.24 -16.34 8.95
CA TRP A 166 10.95 -15.50 7.98
C TRP A 166 10.05 -14.42 7.35
N GLY A 167 8.75 -14.71 7.16
CA GLY A 167 7.79 -13.74 6.63
C GLY A 167 7.44 -12.58 7.55
N THR A 168 7.48 -12.81 8.86
CA THR A 168 7.11 -11.83 9.89
C THR A 168 7.97 -10.54 9.86
N PRO A 169 9.32 -10.58 9.81
CA PRO A 169 10.12 -9.37 9.70
C PRO A 169 9.90 -8.63 8.37
N ILE A 170 9.68 -9.35 7.27
CA ILE A 170 9.45 -8.75 5.95
C ILE A 170 8.13 -7.96 5.95
N ILE A 171 7.03 -8.53 6.47
CA ILE A 171 5.76 -7.81 6.55
C ILE A 171 5.82 -6.64 7.55
N THR A 172 6.60 -6.77 8.63
CA THR A 172 6.82 -5.67 9.59
C THR A 172 7.54 -4.50 8.91
N LEU A 173 8.61 -4.79 8.16
CA LEU A 173 9.37 -3.78 7.43
C LEU A 173 8.50 -3.12 6.34
N ALA A 174 7.70 -3.91 5.62
CA ALA A 174 6.77 -3.40 4.61
C ALA A 174 5.71 -2.48 5.24
N LEU A 175 5.13 -2.86 6.39
CA LEU A 175 4.16 -2.02 7.10
C LEU A 175 4.79 -0.69 7.53
N CYS A 176 5.95 -0.75 8.17
CA CYS A 176 6.67 0.45 8.62
C CYS A 176 6.97 1.38 7.44
N THR A 177 7.44 0.83 6.33
CA THR A 177 7.76 1.60 5.12
C THR A 177 6.52 2.28 4.53
N ILE A 178 5.40 1.55 4.45
CA ILE A 178 4.11 2.09 3.99
C ILE A 178 3.62 3.23 4.90
N LEU A 179 3.70 3.05 6.23
CA LEU A 179 3.30 4.08 7.19
C LEU A 179 4.20 5.31 7.17
N VAL A 180 5.52 5.13 7.01
CA VAL A 180 6.47 6.25 6.88
C VAL A 180 6.23 7.00 5.57
N HIS A 181 6.00 6.28 4.47
CA HIS A 181 5.67 6.90 3.18
C HIS A 181 4.37 7.72 3.27
N LEU A 182 3.34 7.21 3.95
CA LEU A 182 2.12 7.98 4.23
C LEU A 182 2.41 9.26 5.03
N GLY A 183 3.29 9.16 6.04
CA GLY A 183 3.71 10.30 6.83
C GLY A 183 4.39 11.38 5.98
N ILE A 184 5.25 10.97 5.05
CA ILE A 184 5.95 11.90 4.13
C ILE A 184 4.97 12.61 3.20
N GLU A 185 3.96 11.90 2.69
CA GLU A 185 2.94 12.50 1.81
C GLU A 185 1.95 13.41 2.56
N THR A 186 1.81 13.24 3.88
CA THR A 186 0.90 14.05 4.70
C THR A 186 1.36 15.50 4.77
N LYS A 187 0.53 16.44 4.30
CA LYS A 187 0.86 17.87 4.33
C LYS A 187 0.64 18.49 5.71
N THR A 188 -0.44 18.12 6.39
CA THR A 188 -0.76 18.64 7.72
C THR A 188 -0.66 17.59 8.81
N TRP A 189 0.33 17.75 9.66
CA TRP A 189 0.53 16.89 10.83
C TRP A 189 -0.40 17.31 11.96
N THR A 190 -1.53 16.61 12.07
CA THR A 190 -2.43 16.73 13.22
C THR A 190 -2.10 15.67 14.27
N TRP A 191 -2.49 15.91 15.53
CA TRP A 191 -2.38 14.89 16.58
C TRP A 191 -3.11 13.58 16.22
N ILE A 192 -4.20 13.67 15.45
CA ILE A 192 -4.98 12.51 15.01
C ILE A 192 -4.16 11.66 14.03
N ASN A 193 -3.42 12.27 13.10
CA ASN A 193 -2.54 11.55 12.17
C ASN A 193 -1.43 10.78 12.93
N TRP A 194 -0.78 11.44 13.89
CA TRP A 194 0.21 10.79 14.78
C TRP A 194 -0.41 9.62 15.55
N SER A 195 -1.58 9.83 16.16
CA SER A 195 -2.27 8.79 16.92
C SER A 195 -2.66 7.59 16.04
N SER A 196 -3.01 7.83 14.78
CA SER A 196 -3.41 6.79 13.84
C SER A 196 -2.24 5.91 13.41
N ILE A 197 -1.10 6.52 13.07
CA ILE A 197 0.12 5.79 12.73
C ILE A 197 0.60 4.96 13.93
N ALA A 198 0.61 5.56 15.14
CA ALA A 198 0.99 4.85 16.36
C ALA A 198 0.03 3.70 16.70
N PHE A 199 -1.29 3.91 16.52
CA PHE A 199 -2.30 2.88 16.71
C PHE A 199 -2.09 1.71 15.76
N SER A 200 -1.84 1.98 14.47
CA SER A 200 -1.58 0.94 13.46
C SER A 200 -0.36 0.08 13.82
N LEU A 201 0.76 0.70 14.19
CA LEU A 201 1.96 -0.03 14.62
C LEU A 201 1.71 -0.87 15.87
N THR A 202 1.07 -0.28 16.89
CA THR A 202 0.75 -0.99 18.14
C THR A 202 -0.17 -2.18 17.89
N LEU A 203 -1.18 -1.98 17.04
CA LEU A 203 -2.14 -3.01 16.68
C LEU A 203 -1.45 -4.16 15.93
N PHE A 204 -0.53 -3.88 15.01
CA PHE A 204 0.24 -4.89 14.30
C PHE A 204 1.05 -5.76 15.27
N PHE A 205 1.84 -5.14 16.18
CA PHE A 205 2.61 -5.90 17.17
C PHE A 205 1.71 -6.68 18.14
N THR A 206 0.55 -6.13 18.51
CA THR A 206 -0.42 -6.83 19.36
C THR A 206 -0.96 -8.08 18.67
N VAL A 207 -1.38 -7.98 17.40
CA VAL A 207 -1.86 -9.13 16.63
C VAL A 207 -0.73 -10.16 16.43
N ALA A 208 0.49 -9.69 16.16
CA ALA A 208 1.65 -10.57 16.03
C ALA A 208 1.90 -11.36 17.32
N LEU A 209 1.91 -10.72 18.48
CA LEU A 209 2.08 -11.38 19.77
C LEU A 209 0.92 -12.32 20.09
N CYS A 210 -0.33 -11.92 19.86
CA CYS A 210 -1.50 -12.76 20.10
C CYS A 210 -1.52 -14.01 19.21
N TYR A 211 -1.18 -13.87 17.93
CA TYR A 211 -1.10 -14.99 16.99
C TYR A 211 0.00 -15.98 17.41
N ASN A 212 1.19 -15.48 17.77
CA ASN A 212 2.28 -16.31 18.28
C ASN A 212 1.95 -16.97 19.63
N ALA A 213 1.18 -16.31 20.50
CA ALA A 213 0.74 -16.87 21.79
C ALA A 213 -0.37 -17.92 21.65
N SER A 214 -1.22 -17.81 20.62
CA SER A 214 -2.33 -18.74 20.38
C SER A 214 -1.88 -20.03 19.68
N CYS A 215 -0.71 -20.02 19.02
CA CYS A 215 -0.13 -21.17 18.34
C CYS A 215 0.31 -22.32 19.29
N PRO A 216 0.93 -22.07 20.47
CA PRO A 216 1.19 -23.15 21.42
C PRO A 216 -0.08 -23.74 22.07
N ASP A 217 -1.16 -22.96 22.23
CA ASP A 217 -2.39 -23.44 22.87
C ASP A 217 -3.28 -24.29 21.94
N LEU A 218 -3.18 -24.13 20.61
CA LEU A 218 -3.98 -24.89 19.64
C LEU A 218 -3.43 -26.32 19.39
N LEU A 219 -2.18 -26.60 19.75
CA LEU A 219 -1.53 -27.93 19.59
C LEU A 219 -1.77 -28.88 20.77
N LEU A 220 -2.23 -28.36 21.92
CA LEU A 220 -2.46 -29.14 23.14
C LEU A 220 -3.47 -30.31 23.03
N PRO A 221 -4.51 -30.30 22.17
CA PRO A 221 -5.44 -31.42 22.08
C PRO A 221 -5.09 -32.46 20.99
N LEU A 222 -4.13 -32.20 20.09
CA LEU A 222 -3.83 -33.10 18.95
C LEU A 222 -2.52 -33.89 19.06
N GLN A 223 -1.69 -33.57 20.04
CA GLN A 223 -0.37 -34.19 20.23
C GLN A 223 -0.35 -35.73 20.30
N PRO A 224 -1.31 -36.44 20.94
CA PRO A 224 -1.26 -37.90 20.99
C PRO A 224 -1.71 -38.60 19.69
N LEU A 225 -2.27 -37.88 18.72
CA LEU A 225 -2.72 -38.44 17.44
C LEU A 225 -1.65 -38.34 16.33
N LEU A 226 -0.75 -37.37 16.43
CA LEU A 226 0.40 -37.22 15.52
C LEU A 226 1.51 -38.23 15.81
N ASP A 227 1.80 -38.54 17.08
CA ASP A 227 2.79 -39.57 17.46
C ASP A 227 2.43 -40.98 16.95
N HIS A 228 1.13 -41.27 16.74
CA HIS A 228 0.67 -42.53 16.17
C HIS A 228 0.65 -42.55 14.63
N ALA A 229 0.59 -41.39 13.98
CA ALA A 229 0.67 -41.27 12.52
C ALA A 229 2.12 -41.36 12.03
N ASP A 230 3.07 -40.75 12.75
CA ASP A 230 4.50 -40.78 12.43
C ASP A 230 5.17 -42.15 12.67
N ALA A 231 4.54 -43.06 13.42
CA ALA A 231 5.03 -44.43 13.59
C ALA A 231 4.58 -45.40 12.46
N ALA A 232 3.60 -45.03 11.64
CA ALA A 232 3.02 -45.88 10.60
C ALA A 232 3.53 -45.56 9.19
N GLU A 233 4.01 -44.34 8.94
CA GLU A 233 4.74 -44.00 7.73
C GLU A 233 6.24 -43.94 8.02
N GLY A 234 7.02 -44.82 7.37
CA GLY A 234 8.48 -44.76 7.41
C GLY A 234 8.98 -43.36 7.00
N PRO A 235 10.22 -43.00 7.40
CA PRO A 235 10.68 -41.62 7.44
C PRO A 235 10.47 -40.90 6.10
N PRO A 236 9.79 -39.73 6.08
CA PRO A 236 9.78 -38.90 4.89
C PRO A 236 11.20 -38.37 4.68
N LEU A 237 11.80 -38.74 3.55
CA LEU A 237 12.99 -38.10 3.01
C LEU A 237 12.66 -36.63 2.69
N LEU A 238 12.72 -35.77 3.69
CA LEU A 238 12.67 -34.31 3.51
C LEU A 238 14.02 -33.85 2.92
N PRO A 239 14.02 -33.11 1.79
CA PRO A 239 15.25 -32.65 1.15
C PRO A 239 15.72 -31.34 1.80
N ALA A 240 16.24 -31.42 3.04
CA ALA A 240 16.81 -30.26 3.73
C ALA A 240 18.11 -29.73 3.07
N VAL A 241 18.72 -30.49 2.15
CA VAL A 241 20.00 -30.12 1.50
C VAL A 241 19.80 -29.43 0.13
N HIS A 242 18.59 -29.45 -0.45
CA HIS A 242 18.36 -28.93 -1.81
C HIS A 242 17.83 -27.49 -1.89
N HIS A 243 17.37 -26.91 -0.77
CA HIS A 243 16.90 -25.51 -0.77
C HIS A 243 18.05 -24.48 -0.81
N HIS A 244 19.20 -24.79 -0.20
CA HIS A 244 20.37 -23.90 -0.22
C HIS A 244 21.00 -23.78 -1.62
N SER A 245 21.00 -24.87 -2.40
CA SER A 245 21.52 -24.86 -3.77
C SER A 245 20.56 -24.20 -4.76
N ARG A 246 19.24 -24.35 -4.56
CA ARG A 246 18.22 -23.72 -5.42
C ARG A 246 18.09 -22.22 -5.18
N ASN A 247 18.21 -21.76 -3.95
CA ASN A 247 18.22 -20.33 -3.62
C ASN A 247 19.48 -19.62 -4.16
N ARG A 248 20.65 -20.28 -4.12
CA ARG A 248 21.87 -19.78 -4.78
C ARG A 248 21.76 -19.75 -6.30
N ALA A 249 21.14 -20.77 -6.90
CA ALA A 249 20.90 -20.81 -8.35
C ALA A 249 19.91 -19.71 -8.80
N ALA A 250 18.82 -19.48 -8.07
CA ALA A 250 17.87 -18.41 -8.38
C ALA A 250 18.47 -17.01 -8.21
N ALA A 251 19.27 -16.79 -7.16
CA ALA A 251 20.00 -15.53 -6.96
C ALA A 251 21.07 -15.30 -8.05
N GLN A 252 21.77 -16.36 -8.50
CA GLN A 252 22.71 -16.26 -9.61
C GLN A 252 22.01 -15.97 -10.94
N ILE A 253 20.86 -16.59 -11.22
CA ILE A 253 20.08 -16.31 -12.44
C ILE A 253 19.58 -14.86 -12.45
N PHE A 254 19.13 -14.33 -11.30
CA PHE A 254 18.72 -12.93 -11.20
C PHE A 254 19.89 -11.96 -11.39
N LEU A 255 21.04 -12.20 -10.75
CA LEU A 255 22.24 -11.37 -10.94
C LEU A 255 22.78 -11.45 -12.37
N GLN A 256 22.70 -12.60 -13.01
CA GLN A 256 23.13 -12.81 -14.39
C GLN A 256 22.19 -12.10 -15.38
N GLY A 257 20.87 -12.16 -15.15
CA GLY A 257 19.88 -11.39 -15.93
C GLY A 257 20.02 -9.86 -15.77
N VAL A 258 20.38 -9.38 -14.57
CA VAL A 258 20.66 -7.94 -14.34
C VAL A 258 21.97 -7.52 -15.02
N SER A 259 22.99 -8.38 -15.05
CA SER A 259 24.25 -8.09 -15.77
C SER A 259 24.08 -8.05 -17.29
N GLU A 260 23.28 -8.95 -17.87
CA GLU A 260 22.99 -8.96 -19.31
C GLU A 260 22.17 -7.73 -19.74
N LEU A 261 21.30 -7.21 -18.88
CA LEU A 261 20.56 -5.97 -19.13
C LEU A 261 21.46 -4.71 -19.04
N SER A 262 22.50 -4.74 -18.21
CA SER A 262 23.50 -3.67 -18.11
C SER A 262 24.46 -3.65 -19.31
N ASP A 263 24.89 -4.82 -19.80
CA ASP A 263 25.80 -4.91 -20.95
C ASP A 263 25.11 -4.59 -22.30
N SER A 264 23.79 -4.83 -22.38
CA SER A 264 22.99 -4.49 -23.57
C SER A 264 22.82 -2.96 -23.79
N GLN A 265 23.09 -2.13 -22.77
CA GLN A 265 23.12 -0.66 -22.91
C GLN A 265 24.52 -0.07 -23.18
N SER A 266 25.59 -0.87 -23.19
CA SER A 266 26.97 -0.42 -23.45
C SER A 266 27.59 -0.99 -24.73
N GLY A 267 26.82 -1.07 -25.82
CA GLY A 267 27.34 -1.33 -27.18
C GLY A 267 27.81 -0.04 -27.88
N PRO A 268 28.96 -0.03 -28.59
CA PRO A 268 29.70 1.21 -28.86
C PRO A 268 29.16 2.01 -30.05
N ASN A 269 28.92 3.30 -29.78
CA ASN A 269 28.92 4.36 -30.79
C ASN A 269 30.33 4.52 -31.39
N GLY A 270 30.48 4.33 -32.71
CA GLY A 270 31.44 5.12 -33.52
C GLY A 270 32.42 4.41 -34.46
N LYS A 271 32.21 4.69 -35.76
CA LYS A 271 33.19 4.96 -36.86
C LYS A 271 33.85 3.82 -37.65
N ALA A 272 33.56 3.82 -38.96
CA ALA A 272 34.48 4.04 -40.11
C ALA A 272 33.67 3.74 -41.41
N VAL A 273 33.28 4.69 -42.28
CA VAL A 273 34.05 5.43 -43.30
C VAL A 273 35.20 4.62 -43.91
N GLY A 274 35.02 4.23 -45.18
CA GLY A 274 35.96 3.53 -46.04
C GLY A 274 35.23 2.88 -47.19
#